data_AF-Q23H55-F1
#
_entry.id   AF-Q23H55-F1
#
_cell.length_a   1.000
_cell.length_b   1.000
_cell.length_c   1.000
_cell.angle_alpha   90.00
_cell.angle_beta   90.00
_cell.angle_gamma   90.00
#
_symmetry.space_group_name_H-M   'P 1'
#
loop_
_entity.id
_entity.type
_entity.pdbx_description
1 polymer ?
#
loop_
_entity_poly.entity_id
_entity_poly.type
_entity_poly.pdbx_seq_one_letter_code
_entity_poly.pdbx_strand_id
1 'polypeptide(L)'
;MNYKIISIIFLCAIKICFCNICKPNQIYSLVAQSCLQCSDSCNTCFNTSESACITCEDNLFKSSDDSSTCVQKCSKNEFLNENLECVKCQVYGCVKCDTNQICGQCDQNFKLDVANNQCILMNNVCPFLTYFIYGQSNLKQCNQECPQSFYQNMEAQICEETVNCIQIEESQKLSFTQRVTQIWPINEDQYLVIGNACTFALVDNNWKVIHIQMLQNIEDNQILISNGNELTQESFVIGNQGGCLAGSKLLVINFQTFEVVFERIIPQFI
;
A
#
# COMPACT_ATOMS: atom_id res chain seq x y z
N MET A 1 28.13 4.11 56.70
CA MET A 1 27.30 5.02 55.89
C MET A 1 27.27 4.50 54.45
N ASN A 2 26.48 3.47 54.12
CA ASN A 2 26.35 2.97 52.73
C ASN A 2 25.19 1.99 52.45
N TYR A 3 24.35 1.62 53.43
CA TYR A 3 23.23 0.71 53.18
C TYR A 3 21.95 1.42 52.69
N LYS A 4 21.80 2.73 52.95
CA LYS A 4 20.65 3.51 52.45
C LYS A 4 20.71 3.81 50.96
N ILE A 5 21.90 3.97 50.38
CA ILE A 5 22.07 4.30 48.95
C ILE A 5 21.79 3.07 48.08
N ILE A 6 22.23 1.88 48.52
CA ILE A 6 21.99 0.61 47.81
C ILE A 6 20.48 0.26 47.80
N SER A 7 19.75 0.56 48.89
CA SER A 7 18.32 0.30 48.98
C SER A 7 17.48 1.21 48.06
N ILE A 8 17.90 2.45 47.84
CA ILE A 8 17.21 3.40 46.94
C ILE A 8 17.44 3.03 45.46
N ILE A 9 18.64 2.57 45.09
CA ILE A 9 18.93 2.12 43.71
C ILE A 9 18.13 0.85 43.39
N PHE A 10 17.97 -0.06 44.35
CA PHE A 10 17.15 -1.27 44.18
C PHE A 10 15.64 -0.95 44.06
N LEU A 11 15.14 0.04 44.80
CA LEU A 11 13.75 0.52 44.68
C LEU A 11 13.47 1.28 43.37
N CYS A 12 14.45 2.00 42.81
CA CYS A 12 14.31 2.63 41.49
C CYS A 12 14.38 1.61 40.34
N ALA A 13 15.17 0.54 40.46
CA ALA A 13 15.24 -0.52 39.45
C ALA A 13 13.94 -1.35 39.38
N ILE A 14 13.24 -1.55 40.51
CA ILE A 14 11.96 -2.27 40.55
C ILE A 14 10.82 -1.45 39.93
N LYS A 15 10.91 -0.12 39.89
CA LYS A 15 9.86 0.75 39.33
C LYS A 15 9.92 0.88 37.80
N ILE A 16 11.06 0.59 37.17
CA ILE A 16 11.26 0.72 35.72
C ILE A 16 10.91 -0.57 34.96
N CYS A 17 10.65 -1.67 35.67
CA CYS A 17 10.30 -2.97 35.09
C CYS A 17 8.82 -3.35 35.34
N PHE A 18 7.91 -2.37 35.33
CA PHE A 18 6.51 -2.65 35.05
C PHE A 18 6.29 -2.34 33.58
N CYS A 19 6.50 -3.34 32.71
CA CYS A 19 5.68 -3.39 31.50
C CYS A 19 4.24 -3.32 32.00
N ASN A 20 3.58 -2.18 31.83
CA ASN A 20 2.14 -2.07 32.01
C ASN A 20 1.50 -2.91 30.91
N ILE A 21 1.41 -4.22 31.16
CA ILE A 21 0.72 -5.15 30.29
C ILE A 21 -0.75 -4.86 30.49
N CYS A 22 -1.29 -3.98 29.64
CA CYS A 22 -2.72 -3.80 29.52
C CYS A 22 -3.37 -5.15 29.20
N LYS A 23 -4.62 -5.34 29.63
CA LYS A 23 -5.34 -6.57 29.34
C LYS A 23 -5.53 -6.72 27.82
N PRO A 24 -5.83 -7.94 27.32
CA PRO A 24 -6.39 -8.08 25.99
C PRO A 24 -7.54 -7.09 25.80
N ASN A 25 -7.68 -6.53 24.60
CA ASN A 25 -8.58 -5.44 24.26
C ASN A 25 -8.26 -4.06 24.87
N GLN A 26 -7.03 -3.82 25.32
CA GLN A 26 -6.63 -2.53 25.86
C GLN A 26 -5.30 -2.03 25.31
N ILE A 27 -5.17 -0.70 25.24
CA ILE A 27 -3.94 0.01 24.86
C ILE A 27 -3.47 0.91 25.98
N TYR A 28 -2.15 1.04 26.16
CA TYR A 28 -1.60 1.95 27.16
C TYR A 28 -1.52 3.37 26.60
N SER A 29 -2.25 4.31 27.20
CA SER A 29 -2.14 5.73 26.86
C SER A 29 -1.06 6.40 27.71
N LEU A 30 0.00 6.89 27.07
CA LEU A 30 1.04 7.70 27.73
C LEU A 30 0.47 9.02 28.28
N VAL A 31 -0.59 9.54 27.66
CA VAL A 31 -1.25 10.80 28.07
C VAL A 31 -2.10 10.57 29.32
N ALA A 32 -2.92 9.52 29.34
CA ALA A 32 -3.77 9.20 30.48
C ALA A 32 -3.02 8.44 31.60
N GLN A 33 -1.82 7.94 31.30
CA GLN A 33 -1.03 7.02 32.15
C GLN A 33 -1.86 5.80 32.60
N SER A 34 -2.76 5.34 31.73
CA SER A 34 -3.71 4.26 32.02
C SER A 34 -3.99 3.43 30.78
N CYS A 35 -4.48 2.20 30.99
CA CYS A 35 -5.00 1.37 29.91
C CYS A 35 -6.38 1.86 29.49
N LEU A 36 -6.57 2.07 28.19
CA LEU A 36 -7.84 2.42 27.55
C LEU A 36 -8.38 1.20 26.81
N GLN A 37 -9.71 1.04 26.82
CA GLN A 37 -10.38 -0.01 26.04
C GLN A 37 -10.36 0.34 24.55
N CYS A 38 -10.15 -0.66 23.69
CA CYS A 38 -10.48 -0.50 22.28
C CYS A 38 -11.99 -0.41 22.09
N SER A 39 -12.41 -0.14 20.85
CA SER A 39 -13.80 -0.37 20.43
C SER A 39 -14.22 -1.81 20.71
N ASP A 40 -15.50 -2.01 21.04
CA ASP A 40 -16.09 -3.33 21.23
C ASP A 40 -15.92 -4.23 20.00
N SER A 41 -15.81 -3.66 18.80
CA SER A 41 -15.58 -4.41 17.56
C SER A 41 -14.16 -4.98 17.41
N CYS A 42 -13.20 -4.52 18.22
CA CYS A 42 -11.81 -4.93 18.14
C CYS A 42 -11.45 -5.88 19.30
N ASN A 43 -10.54 -6.81 19.06
CA ASN A 43 -9.85 -7.55 20.12
C ASN A 43 -8.48 -6.92 20.43
N THR A 44 -7.84 -6.33 19.41
CA THR A 44 -6.65 -5.47 19.57
C THR A 44 -6.77 -4.27 18.66
N CYS A 45 -6.22 -3.12 19.07
CA CYS A 45 -6.36 -1.86 18.33
C CYS A 45 -5.10 -0.98 18.46
N PHE A 46 -4.93 -0.03 17.53
CA PHE A 46 -3.89 1.01 17.61
C PHE A 46 -4.32 2.20 18.48
N ASN A 47 -5.61 2.54 18.46
CA ASN A 47 -6.23 3.58 19.28
C ASN A 47 -7.68 3.17 19.63
N THR A 48 -8.39 3.96 20.42
CA THR A 48 -9.75 3.62 20.89
C THR A 48 -10.86 3.80 19.83
N SER A 49 -10.53 4.12 18.59
CA SER A 49 -11.49 4.27 17.47
C SER A 49 -11.95 2.91 16.96
N GLU A 50 -13.17 2.86 16.43
CA GLU A 50 -13.75 1.70 15.75
C GLU A 50 -13.01 1.38 14.42
N SER A 51 -12.31 2.36 13.85
CA SER A 51 -11.53 2.26 12.61
C SER A 51 -10.04 2.01 12.84
N ALA A 52 -9.67 1.52 14.01
CA ALA A 52 -8.28 1.31 14.39
C ALA A 52 -8.02 -0.12 14.91
N CYS A 53 -8.84 -1.08 14.50
CA CYS A 53 -8.69 -2.48 14.87
C CYS A 53 -7.46 -3.10 14.19
N ILE A 54 -6.68 -3.86 14.94
CA ILE A 54 -5.60 -4.73 14.42
C ILE A 54 -6.13 -6.14 14.23
N THR A 55 -6.93 -6.62 15.21
CA THR A 55 -7.67 -7.88 15.15
C THR A 55 -9.11 -7.64 15.60
N CYS A 56 -10.02 -8.41 15.03
CA CYS A 56 -11.45 -8.33 15.33
C CYS A 56 -11.82 -9.18 16.54
N GLU A 57 -12.91 -8.81 17.21
CA GLU A 57 -13.53 -9.64 18.26
C GLU A 57 -14.04 -10.98 17.69
N ASP A 58 -14.28 -11.95 18.56
CA ASP A 58 -14.83 -13.26 18.17
C ASP A 58 -16.15 -13.08 17.40
N ASN A 59 -16.29 -13.80 16.28
CA ASN A 59 -17.41 -13.72 15.33
C ASN A 59 -17.47 -12.45 14.45
N LEU A 60 -16.43 -11.61 14.50
CA LEU A 60 -16.22 -10.51 13.55
C LEU A 60 -15.05 -10.84 12.60
N PHE A 61 -15.08 -10.22 11.42
CA PHE A 61 -14.12 -10.45 10.35
C PHE A 61 -13.48 -9.12 9.93
N LYS A 62 -12.24 -9.14 9.46
CA LYS A 62 -11.63 -7.94 8.88
C LYS A 62 -12.36 -7.53 7.61
N SER A 63 -12.67 -6.25 7.48
CA SER A 63 -13.25 -5.68 6.27
C SER A 63 -12.24 -5.69 5.12
N SER A 64 -12.75 -5.88 3.90
CA SER A 64 -11.95 -5.79 2.68
C SER A 64 -11.72 -4.34 2.24
N ASP A 65 -12.60 -3.42 2.65
CA ASP A 65 -12.56 -1.99 2.29
C ASP A 65 -11.57 -1.22 3.18
N ASP A 66 -11.47 -1.59 4.45
CA ASP A 66 -10.51 -1.04 5.41
C ASP A 66 -10.10 -2.14 6.39
N SER A 67 -8.84 -2.60 6.27
CA SER A 67 -8.26 -3.63 7.13
C SER A 67 -8.25 -3.29 8.63
N SER A 68 -8.52 -2.02 8.97
CA SER A 68 -8.62 -1.50 10.33
C SER A 68 -10.03 -1.55 10.90
N THR A 69 -11.00 -2.05 10.14
CA THR A 69 -12.41 -2.17 10.53
C THR A 69 -12.86 -3.63 10.55
N CYS A 70 -13.85 -3.91 11.38
CA CYS A 70 -14.38 -5.25 11.60
C CYS A 70 -15.87 -5.30 11.23
N VAL A 71 -16.28 -6.36 10.55
CA VAL A 71 -17.65 -6.56 10.05
C VAL A 71 -18.20 -7.91 10.50
N GLN A 72 -19.52 -8.00 10.69
CA GLN A 72 -20.19 -9.25 11.08
C GLN A 72 -20.35 -10.23 9.91
N LYS A 73 -20.30 -9.72 8.69
CA LYS A 73 -20.51 -10.51 7.47
C LYS A 73 -19.81 -9.81 6.32
N CYS A 74 -19.18 -10.58 5.46
CA CYS A 74 -18.63 -10.06 4.22
C CYS A 74 -19.74 -9.58 3.29
N SER A 75 -19.44 -8.52 2.55
CA SER A 75 -20.34 -7.89 1.60
C SER A 75 -20.67 -8.81 0.43
N LYS A 76 -21.71 -8.45 -0.33
CA LYS A 76 -21.99 -9.09 -1.63
C LYS A 76 -20.79 -8.82 -2.53
N ASN A 77 -20.24 -9.84 -3.20
CA ASN A 77 -18.94 -9.85 -3.92
C ASN A 77 -17.71 -10.21 -3.07
N GLU A 78 -17.87 -10.65 -1.84
CA GLU A 78 -16.76 -11.10 -0.99
C GLU A 78 -16.96 -12.54 -0.51
N PHE A 79 -15.85 -13.17 -0.13
CA PHE A 79 -15.85 -14.41 0.64
C PHE A 79 -14.99 -14.27 1.89
N LEU A 80 -15.24 -15.12 2.89
CA LEU A 80 -14.44 -15.20 4.10
C LEU A 80 -13.28 -16.17 3.87
N ASN A 81 -12.05 -15.71 4.05
CA ASN A 81 -10.86 -16.56 3.94
C ASN A 81 -10.59 -17.33 5.26
N GLU A 82 -9.56 -18.17 5.25
CA GLU A 82 -9.13 -18.95 6.42
C GLU A 82 -8.61 -18.09 7.59
N ASN A 83 -8.19 -16.85 7.31
CA ASN A 83 -7.69 -15.89 8.29
C ASN A 83 -8.79 -15.03 8.92
N LEU A 84 -10.07 -15.33 8.66
CA LEU A 84 -11.23 -14.53 9.11
C LEU A 84 -11.25 -13.11 8.53
N GLU A 85 -10.82 -12.97 7.27
CA GLU A 85 -10.81 -11.72 6.52
C GLU A 85 -11.77 -11.81 5.35
N CYS A 86 -12.55 -10.75 5.15
CA CYS A 86 -13.37 -10.60 3.96
C CYS A 86 -12.47 -10.22 2.78
N VAL A 87 -12.56 -10.99 1.71
CA VAL A 87 -11.76 -10.82 0.50
C VAL A 87 -12.70 -10.62 -0.68
N LYS A 88 -12.46 -9.56 -1.46
CA LYS A 88 -13.22 -9.27 -2.68
C LYS A 88 -12.97 -10.32 -3.75
N CYS A 89 -14.04 -10.68 -4.44
CA CYS A 89 -13.96 -11.48 -5.66
C CYS A 89 -13.23 -10.71 -6.74
N GLN A 90 -12.20 -11.32 -7.31
CA GLN A 90 -11.38 -10.70 -8.36
C GLN A 90 -12.08 -10.71 -9.73
N VAL A 91 -12.99 -11.66 -9.95
CA VAL A 91 -13.79 -11.72 -11.19
C VAL A 91 -14.80 -10.58 -11.17
N TYR A 92 -14.63 -9.62 -12.09
CA TYR A 92 -15.59 -8.53 -12.20
C TYR A 92 -17.00 -9.06 -12.46
N GLY A 93 -18.00 -8.37 -11.91
CA GLY A 93 -19.39 -8.82 -12.02
C GLY A 93 -19.71 -10.07 -11.18
N CYS A 94 -18.75 -10.68 -10.50
CA CYS A 94 -19.00 -11.80 -9.61
C CYS A 94 -19.54 -11.32 -8.26
N VAL A 95 -20.62 -11.96 -7.80
CA VAL A 95 -21.24 -11.68 -6.49
C VAL A 95 -20.94 -12.77 -5.47
N LYS A 96 -20.44 -13.92 -5.93
CA LYS A 96 -20.05 -15.04 -5.09
C LYS A 96 -18.93 -15.84 -5.76
N CYS A 97 -17.77 -15.88 -5.12
CA CYS A 97 -16.63 -16.68 -5.53
C CYS A 97 -16.17 -17.60 -4.38
N ASP A 98 -15.36 -18.59 -4.71
CA ASP A 98 -14.69 -19.44 -3.72
C ASP A 98 -13.28 -18.93 -3.36
N THR A 99 -12.58 -19.67 -2.50
CA THR A 99 -11.22 -19.35 -2.06
C THR A 99 -10.18 -19.39 -3.20
N ASN A 100 -10.48 -20.07 -4.31
CA ASN A 100 -9.66 -20.09 -5.52
C ASN A 100 -10.05 -18.99 -6.51
N GLN A 101 -10.90 -18.03 -6.11
CA GLN A 101 -11.42 -16.95 -6.94
C GLN A 101 -12.26 -17.46 -8.13
N ILE A 102 -12.79 -18.68 -8.04
CA ILE A 102 -13.70 -19.23 -9.03
C ILE A 102 -15.09 -18.65 -8.77
N CYS A 103 -15.63 -17.95 -9.77
CA CYS A 103 -16.94 -17.34 -9.67
C CYS A 103 -18.04 -18.41 -9.74
N GLY A 104 -18.84 -18.52 -8.68
CA GLY A 104 -20.01 -19.38 -8.64
C GLY A 104 -21.30 -18.66 -9.03
N GLN A 105 -21.33 -17.33 -8.94
CA GLN A 105 -22.51 -16.54 -9.27
C GLN A 105 -22.14 -15.13 -9.72
N CYS A 106 -22.66 -14.72 -10.87
CA CYS A 106 -22.54 -13.35 -11.37
C CYS A 106 -23.71 -12.48 -10.91
N ASP A 107 -23.53 -11.16 -10.98
CA ASP A 107 -24.58 -10.19 -10.72
C ASP A 107 -25.67 -10.25 -11.80
N GLN A 108 -26.82 -9.66 -11.52
CA GLN A 108 -28.07 -9.76 -12.30
C GLN A 108 -27.96 -9.37 -13.79
N ASN A 109 -26.93 -8.62 -14.17
CA ASN A 109 -26.69 -8.17 -15.56
C ASN A 109 -25.73 -9.08 -16.33
N PHE A 110 -25.15 -10.08 -15.68
CA PHE A 110 -24.08 -10.89 -16.22
C PHE A 110 -24.49 -12.36 -16.26
N LYS A 111 -23.97 -13.05 -17.27
CA LYS A 111 -24.03 -14.51 -17.39
C LYS A 111 -22.69 -15.09 -17.01
N LEU A 112 -22.71 -16.14 -16.19
CA LEU A 112 -21.51 -16.89 -15.84
C LEU A 112 -21.00 -17.68 -17.05
N ASP A 113 -19.76 -17.42 -17.42
CA ASP A 113 -18.95 -18.27 -18.29
C ASP A 113 -18.00 -19.10 -17.43
N VAL A 114 -18.41 -20.33 -17.18
CA VAL A 114 -17.68 -21.29 -16.34
C VAL A 114 -16.35 -21.69 -16.98
N ALA A 115 -16.25 -21.70 -18.32
CA ALA A 115 -15.05 -22.16 -19.01
C ALA A 115 -13.88 -21.20 -18.84
N ASN A 116 -14.18 -19.89 -18.81
CA ASN A 116 -13.18 -18.83 -18.69
C ASN A 116 -13.15 -18.19 -17.30
N ASN A 117 -14.00 -18.64 -16.37
CA ASN A 117 -14.17 -18.03 -15.04
C ASN A 117 -14.52 -16.53 -15.11
N GLN A 118 -15.47 -16.17 -15.96
CA GLN A 118 -15.84 -14.79 -16.25
C GLN A 118 -17.34 -14.55 -16.07
N CYS A 119 -17.69 -13.30 -15.77
CA CYS A 119 -19.07 -12.82 -15.82
C CYS A 119 -19.22 -11.91 -17.04
N ILE A 120 -19.95 -12.39 -18.05
CA ILE A 120 -20.09 -11.72 -19.34
C ILE A 120 -21.41 -10.96 -19.37
N LEU A 121 -21.39 -9.72 -19.82
CA LEU A 121 -22.57 -8.88 -19.93
C LEU A 121 -23.64 -9.56 -20.81
N MET A 122 -24.89 -9.59 -20.34
CA MET A 122 -25.99 -10.13 -21.16
C MET A 122 -26.35 -9.14 -22.28
N ASN A 123 -26.61 -9.66 -23.49
CA ASN A 123 -26.90 -8.86 -24.69
C ASN A 123 -28.06 -7.84 -24.56
N ASN A 124 -28.90 -7.96 -23.55
CA ASN A 124 -30.13 -7.17 -23.38
C ASN A 124 -29.98 -6.06 -22.33
N VAL A 125 -28.79 -5.89 -21.75
CA VAL A 125 -28.56 -4.93 -20.65
C VAL A 125 -28.35 -3.52 -21.18
N CYS A 126 -27.54 -3.35 -22.23
CA CYS A 126 -27.37 -2.08 -22.92
C CYS A 126 -28.00 -2.11 -24.32
N PRO A 127 -28.62 -0.99 -24.77
CA PRO A 127 -29.27 -0.93 -26.08
C PRO A 127 -28.29 -1.07 -27.25
N PHE A 128 -27.00 -0.80 -27.00
CA PHE A 128 -25.93 -0.94 -27.98
C PHE A 128 -24.74 -1.65 -27.35
N LEU A 129 -24.07 -2.51 -28.13
CA LEU A 129 -22.88 -3.28 -27.72
C LEU A 129 -21.64 -2.40 -27.43
N THR A 130 -21.70 -1.10 -27.71
CA THR A 130 -20.61 -0.14 -27.50
C THR A 130 -20.73 0.65 -26.20
N TYR A 131 -21.75 0.35 -25.39
CA TYR A 131 -22.03 1.09 -24.16
C TYR A 131 -21.53 0.29 -22.95
N PHE A 132 -21.06 1.03 -21.95
CA PHE A 132 -20.47 0.50 -20.73
C PHE A 132 -21.44 0.68 -19.57
N ILE A 133 -21.57 -0.34 -18.70
CA ILE A 133 -22.37 -0.24 -17.48
C ILE A 133 -21.54 0.26 -16.28
N TYR A 134 -22.18 1.01 -15.40
CA TYR A 134 -21.56 1.54 -14.18
C TYR A 134 -21.68 0.56 -13.01
N GLY A 135 -20.56 -0.08 -12.63
CA GLY A 135 -20.44 -0.87 -11.41
C GLY A 135 -21.37 -2.09 -11.29
N GLN A 136 -21.23 -2.85 -10.20
CA GLN A 136 -21.95 -4.12 -10.01
C GLN A 136 -23.44 -3.94 -9.64
N SER A 137 -23.90 -2.79 -9.15
CA SER A 137 -25.14 -2.76 -8.35
C SER A 137 -26.31 -1.92 -8.86
N ASN A 138 -26.18 -1.04 -9.86
CA ASN A 138 -27.28 -0.15 -10.23
C ASN A 138 -27.70 -0.23 -11.71
N LEU A 139 -28.91 -0.74 -11.90
CA LEU A 139 -29.68 -0.74 -13.14
C LEU A 139 -29.64 0.64 -13.85
N LYS A 140 -29.31 0.61 -15.15
CA LYS A 140 -29.64 1.60 -16.20
C LYS A 140 -28.72 2.80 -16.46
N GLN A 141 -27.43 2.75 -16.16
CA GLN A 141 -26.50 3.76 -16.70
C GLN A 141 -25.54 3.09 -17.68
N CYS A 142 -26.06 2.81 -18.86
CA CYS A 142 -25.25 2.50 -20.04
C CYS A 142 -24.73 3.83 -20.59
N ASN A 143 -23.43 4.05 -20.55
CA ASN A 143 -22.80 5.24 -21.09
C ASN A 143 -21.92 4.87 -22.29
N GLN A 144 -21.83 5.77 -23.28
CA GLN A 144 -20.87 5.60 -24.38
C GLN A 144 -19.42 5.74 -23.89
N GLU A 145 -19.21 6.57 -22.87
CA GLU A 145 -17.92 6.81 -22.26
C GLU A 145 -18.03 6.73 -20.74
N CYS A 146 -16.98 6.23 -20.09
CA CYS A 146 -16.94 6.17 -18.63
C CYS A 146 -16.66 7.55 -18.02
N PRO A 147 -17.24 7.89 -16.86
CA PRO A 147 -16.92 9.12 -16.14
C PRO A 147 -15.43 9.19 -15.76
N GLN A 148 -14.91 10.39 -15.49
CA GLN A 148 -13.47 10.64 -15.29
C GLN A 148 -12.78 9.80 -14.18
N SER A 149 -13.52 9.28 -13.20
CA SER A 149 -13.00 8.42 -12.12
C SER A 149 -13.09 6.92 -12.44
N PHE A 150 -13.35 6.57 -13.69
CA PHE A 150 -13.57 5.22 -14.16
C PHE A 150 -12.81 4.96 -15.47
N TYR A 151 -12.30 3.76 -15.64
CA TYR A 151 -11.73 3.32 -16.91
C TYR A 151 -12.68 2.37 -17.66
N GLN A 152 -12.53 2.32 -18.98
CA GLN A 152 -13.31 1.47 -19.87
C GLN A 152 -12.67 0.08 -19.95
N ASN A 153 -13.30 -0.94 -19.35
CA ASN A 153 -12.93 -2.32 -19.61
C ASN A 153 -13.69 -2.80 -20.85
N MET A 154 -12.96 -2.94 -21.96
CA MET A 154 -13.49 -3.33 -23.26
C MET A 154 -13.94 -4.80 -23.31
N GLU A 155 -13.28 -5.68 -22.55
CA GLU A 155 -13.59 -7.12 -22.52
C GLU A 155 -14.92 -7.37 -21.80
N ALA A 156 -15.14 -6.69 -20.67
CA ALA A 156 -16.34 -6.85 -19.87
C ALA A 156 -17.45 -5.83 -20.18
N GLN A 157 -17.20 -4.84 -21.05
CA GLN A 157 -18.14 -3.78 -21.46
C GLN A 157 -18.70 -2.98 -20.27
N ILE A 158 -17.80 -2.54 -19.40
CA ILE A 158 -18.11 -1.93 -18.10
C ILE A 158 -17.21 -0.72 -17.82
N CYS A 159 -17.70 0.16 -16.96
CA CYS A 159 -16.91 1.19 -16.30
C CYS A 159 -16.46 0.64 -14.95
N GLU A 160 -15.16 0.47 -14.80
CA GLU A 160 -14.54 0.07 -13.54
C GLU A 160 -14.00 1.29 -12.84
N GLU A 161 -14.23 1.39 -11.52
CA GLU A 161 -13.56 2.42 -10.72
C GLU A 161 -12.07 2.26 -10.91
N THR A 162 -11.38 3.37 -11.19
CA THR A 162 -9.96 3.40 -10.84
C THR A 162 -9.93 3.27 -9.33
N VAL A 163 -9.75 2.04 -8.84
CA VAL A 163 -9.35 1.80 -7.44
C VAL A 163 -8.21 2.78 -7.22
N ASN A 164 -8.39 3.77 -6.35
CA ASN A 164 -7.30 4.63 -5.94
C ASN A 164 -6.20 3.66 -5.53
N CYS A 165 -5.16 3.52 -6.36
CA CYS A 165 -4.12 2.55 -6.09
C CYS A 165 -3.68 2.80 -4.65
N ILE A 166 -3.65 1.76 -3.82
CA ILE A 166 -3.21 1.81 -2.40
C ILE A 166 -1.87 2.56 -2.26
N GLN A 167 -1.10 2.64 -3.35
CA GLN A 167 0.06 3.52 -3.52
C GLN A 167 -0.17 4.99 -3.12
N ILE A 168 -1.38 5.55 -3.22
CA ILE A 168 -1.65 6.96 -2.83
C ILE A 168 -1.83 7.10 -1.30
N GLU A 169 -2.35 6.09 -0.59
CA GLU A 169 -2.39 6.15 0.88
C GLU A 169 -1.03 5.83 1.50
N GLU A 170 -0.24 4.94 0.89
CA GLU A 170 1.15 4.74 1.29
C GLU A 170 2.03 5.96 1.00
N SER A 171 1.76 6.72 -0.07
CA SER A 171 2.46 7.98 -0.38
C SER A 171 2.41 9.00 0.76
N GLN A 172 1.35 8.98 1.59
CA GLN A 172 1.24 9.86 2.76
C GLN A 172 2.18 9.47 3.91
N LYS A 173 2.74 8.24 3.89
CA LYS A 173 3.71 7.72 4.87
C LYS A 173 5.14 7.70 4.33
N LEU A 174 5.36 7.99 3.05
CA LEU A 174 6.69 7.99 2.45
C LEU A 174 7.48 9.23 2.92
N SER A 175 8.37 9.05 3.90
CA SER A 175 9.36 10.05 4.26
C SER A 175 10.66 9.81 3.49
N PHE A 176 11.06 10.76 2.65
CA PHE A 176 12.39 10.73 2.03
C PHE A 176 13.44 11.19 3.03
N THR A 177 14.14 10.24 3.66
CA THR A 177 15.10 10.51 4.74
C THR A 177 16.53 10.76 4.23
N GLN A 178 16.79 10.47 2.95
CA GLN A 178 18.11 10.62 2.37
C GLN A 178 18.45 12.09 2.11
N ARG A 179 19.73 12.43 2.22
CA ARG A 179 20.20 13.77 1.87
C ARG A 179 20.00 14.00 0.38
N VAL A 180 19.26 15.05 0.03
CA VAL A 180 19.05 15.46 -1.36
C VAL A 180 20.34 15.97 -1.97
N THR A 181 20.70 15.46 -3.15
CA THR A 181 21.87 15.85 -3.93
C THR A 181 21.47 16.66 -5.17
N GLN A 182 20.39 16.27 -5.84
CA GLN A 182 19.90 16.93 -7.06
C GLN A 182 18.37 16.83 -7.19
N ILE A 183 17.78 17.72 -7.99
CA ILE A 183 16.34 17.73 -8.30
C ILE A 183 16.20 17.97 -9.81
N TRP A 184 15.37 17.16 -10.47
CA TRP A 184 15.13 17.20 -11.91
C TRP A 184 13.63 17.28 -12.22
N PRO A 185 13.16 18.26 -13.01
CA PRO A 185 11.77 18.29 -13.45
C PRO A 185 11.51 17.15 -14.46
N ILE A 186 10.41 16.40 -14.28
CA ILE A 186 9.98 15.36 -15.23
C ILE A 186 8.82 15.86 -16.12
N ASN A 187 7.87 16.58 -15.53
CA ASN A 187 6.73 17.19 -16.23
C ASN A 187 6.29 18.46 -15.48
N GLU A 188 5.15 19.04 -15.88
CA GLU A 188 4.66 20.32 -15.33
C GLU A 188 4.40 20.27 -13.82
N ASP A 189 4.08 19.10 -13.26
CA ASP A 189 3.62 18.96 -11.87
C ASP A 189 4.46 17.97 -11.04
N GLN A 190 5.55 17.42 -11.58
CA GLN A 190 6.35 16.39 -10.92
C GLN A 190 7.85 16.58 -11.07
N TYR A 191 8.55 16.25 -9.98
CA TYR A 191 9.99 16.34 -9.87
C TYR A 191 10.58 15.01 -9.42
N LEU A 192 11.74 14.69 -9.96
CA LEU A 192 12.60 13.64 -9.48
C LEU A 192 13.63 14.21 -8.51
N VAL A 193 13.60 13.75 -7.28
CA VAL A 193 14.57 14.07 -6.23
C VAL A 193 15.60 12.95 -6.18
N ILE A 194 16.87 13.29 -6.36
CA ILE A 194 17.99 12.37 -6.18
C ILE A 194 18.54 12.59 -4.78
N GLY A 195 18.72 11.51 -4.03
CA GLY A 195 19.40 11.51 -2.76
C GLY A 195 20.59 10.57 -2.74
N ASN A 196 21.26 10.58 -1.60
CA ASN A 196 22.33 9.64 -1.28
C ASN A 196 21.87 8.18 -1.36
N ALA A 197 22.84 7.25 -1.32
CA ALA A 197 22.60 5.81 -1.32
C ALA A 197 21.82 5.30 -2.56
N CYS A 198 22.01 5.94 -3.71
CA CYS A 198 21.28 5.59 -4.94
C CYS A 198 19.76 5.58 -4.77
N THR A 199 19.26 6.56 -4.01
CA THR A 199 17.83 6.69 -3.69
C THR A 199 17.23 7.82 -4.49
N PHE A 200 16.09 7.54 -5.11
CA PHE A 200 15.34 8.48 -5.93
C PHE A 200 13.92 8.60 -5.38
N ALA A 201 13.35 9.80 -5.43
CA ALA A 201 11.96 10.02 -5.11
C ALA A 201 11.27 10.77 -6.24
N LEU A 202 10.06 10.34 -6.59
CA LEU A 202 9.14 11.13 -7.39
C LEU A 202 8.30 11.96 -6.43
N VAL A 203 8.28 13.27 -6.61
CA VAL A 203 7.50 14.20 -5.79
C VAL A 203 6.58 15.05 -6.67
N ASP A 204 5.45 15.47 -6.12
CA ASP A 204 4.55 16.42 -6.79
C ASP A 204 5.01 17.89 -6.63
N ASN A 205 4.26 18.82 -7.20
CA ASN A 205 4.46 20.26 -7.10
C ASN A 205 4.36 20.83 -5.67
N ASN A 206 3.82 20.07 -4.72
CA ASN A 206 3.75 20.39 -3.30
C ASN A 206 4.86 19.71 -2.49
N TRP A 207 5.85 19.08 -3.14
CA TRP A 207 6.92 18.28 -2.52
C TRP A 207 6.41 17.06 -1.75
N LYS A 208 5.18 16.61 -2.02
CA LYS A 208 4.67 15.37 -1.46
C LYS A 208 5.31 14.20 -2.21
N VAL A 209 5.88 13.26 -1.47
CA VAL A 209 6.50 12.07 -2.05
C VAL A 209 5.42 11.16 -2.63
N ILE A 210 5.46 10.95 -3.94
CA ILE A 210 4.60 10.04 -4.69
C ILE A 210 5.18 8.62 -4.64
N HIS A 211 6.50 8.50 -4.84
CA HIS A 211 7.21 7.22 -4.88
C HIS A 211 8.65 7.36 -4.39
N ILE A 212 9.21 6.34 -3.74
CA ILE A 212 10.64 6.24 -3.42
C ILE A 212 11.18 4.96 -4.04
N GLN A 213 12.27 5.07 -4.78
CA GLN A 213 12.99 3.95 -5.36
C GLN A 213 14.46 3.98 -4.93
N MET A 214 14.90 2.92 -4.26
CA MET A 214 16.32 2.65 -4.04
C MET A 214 16.80 1.69 -5.13
N LEU A 215 17.78 2.11 -5.93
CA LEU A 215 18.29 1.29 -7.04
C LEU A 215 19.27 0.22 -6.57
N GLN A 216 20.06 0.53 -5.55
CA GLN A 216 20.99 -0.41 -4.94
C GLN A 216 20.95 -0.21 -3.44
N ASN A 217 20.71 -1.28 -2.69
CA ASN A 217 20.77 -1.24 -1.23
C ASN A 217 22.25 -1.24 -0.82
N ILE A 218 22.74 -0.08 -0.40
CA ILE A 218 24.13 0.13 0.03
C ILE A 218 24.10 0.30 1.53
N GLU A 219 24.88 -0.51 2.25
CA GLU A 219 25.00 -0.36 3.71
C GLU A 219 25.66 1.00 4.04
N ASP A 220 25.20 1.68 5.09
CA ASP A 220 25.72 2.99 5.52
C ASP A 220 27.26 3.01 5.71
N ASN A 221 27.86 1.86 6.03
CA ASN A 221 29.30 1.68 6.22
C ASN A 221 30.11 1.75 4.91
N GLN A 222 29.47 1.64 3.74
CA GLN A 222 30.09 1.67 2.41
C GLN A 222 29.97 3.05 1.75
N ILE A 223 29.17 3.94 2.32
CA ILE A 223 28.93 5.28 1.78
C ILE A 223 30.02 6.23 2.30
N LEU A 224 31.03 6.49 1.47
CA LEU A 224 32.06 7.47 1.79
C LEU A 224 31.61 8.86 1.35
N ILE A 225 31.29 9.73 2.32
CA ILE A 225 30.84 11.10 2.06
C ILE A 225 31.99 12.08 2.31
N SER A 226 32.30 12.94 1.34
CA SER A 226 33.20 14.09 1.51
C SER A 226 32.51 15.35 1.02
N ASN A 227 32.48 16.39 1.87
CA ASN A 227 31.77 17.65 1.60
C ASN A 227 30.30 17.51 1.19
N GLY A 228 29.64 16.42 1.61
CA GLY A 228 28.24 16.14 1.26
C GLY A 228 28.04 15.41 -0.06
N ASN A 229 29.11 15.08 -0.78
CA ASN A 229 29.08 14.25 -2.00
C ASN A 229 29.59 12.85 -1.70
N GLU A 230 29.01 11.87 -2.38
CA GLU A 230 29.41 10.47 -2.27
C GLU A 230 30.62 10.21 -3.18
N LEU A 231 31.67 9.58 -2.62
CA LEU A 231 32.93 9.34 -3.32
C LEU A 231 32.98 8.00 -4.06
N THR A 232 32.14 7.05 -3.66
CA THR A 232 32.18 5.65 -4.12
C THR A 232 30.99 5.26 -4.99
N GLN A 233 30.12 6.20 -5.27
CA GLN A 233 28.89 5.98 -6.01
C GLN A 233 28.46 7.25 -6.74
N GLU A 234 27.81 7.06 -7.87
CA GLU A 234 27.33 8.13 -8.72
C GLU A 234 25.89 7.84 -9.13
N SER A 235 24.99 8.73 -8.72
CA SER A 235 23.61 8.75 -9.19
C SER A 235 23.46 9.80 -10.29
N PHE A 236 22.79 9.44 -11.37
CA PHE A 236 22.63 10.33 -12.53
C PHE A 236 21.22 10.21 -13.13
N VAL A 237 20.84 11.23 -13.89
CA VAL A 237 19.57 11.29 -14.63
C VAL A 237 19.85 11.67 -16.08
N ILE A 238 19.26 10.93 -17.01
CA ILE A 238 19.33 11.20 -18.45
C ILE A 238 17.92 11.07 -19.03
N GLY A 239 17.31 12.21 -19.37
CA GLY A 239 15.90 12.23 -19.80
C GLY A 239 15.00 11.64 -18.72
N ASN A 240 14.22 10.62 -19.07
CA ASN A 240 13.30 9.94 -18.16
C ASN A 240 13.93 8.76 -17.41
N GLN A 241 15.26 8.60 -17.49
CA GLN A 241 15.98 7.48 -16.90
C GLN A 241 16.85 7.94 -15.73
N GLY A 242 16.93 7.11 -14.70
CA GLY A 242 17.84 7.27 -13.57
C GLY A 242 18.77 6.10 -13.46
N GLY A 243 20.04 6.40 -13.25
CA GLY A 243 21.06 5.39 -13.05
C GLY A 243 21.81 5.56 -11.74
N CYS A 244 22.28 4.44 -11.23
CA CYS A 244 23.18 4.37 -10.09
C CYS A 244 24.35 3.46 -10.45
N LEU A 245 25.56 4.01 -10.37
CA LEU A 245 26.80 3.26 -10.32
C LEU A 245 27.25 3.17 -8.86
N ALA A 246 27.28 1.97 -8.29
CA ALA A 246 27.82 1.71 -6.97
C ALA A 246 28.65 0.43 -6.99
N GLY A 247 29.87 0.49 -6.47
CA GLY A 247 30.82 -0.62 -6.53
C GLY A 247 31.05 -1.11 -7.97
N SER A 248 30.75 -2.37 -8.25
CA SER A 248 30.86 -3.00 -9.56
C SER A 248 29.53 -3.09 -10.30
N LYS A 249 28.47 -2.39 -9.89
CA LYS A 249 27.15 -2.51 -10.52
C LYS A 249 26.63 -1.17 -11.00
N LEU A 250 26.27 -1.12 -12.28
CA LEU A 250 25.51 -0.05 -12.89
C LEU A 250 24.08 -0.53 -13.15
N LEU A 251 23.10 0.16 -12.57
CA LEU A 251 21.68 -0.09 -12.77
C LEU A 251 21.02 1.18 -13.30
N VAL A 252 20.15 1.05 -14.30
CA VAL A 252 19.36 2.15 -14.87
C VAL A 252 17.90 1.74 -14.98
N ILE A 253 17.00 2.60 -14.52
CA ILE A 253 15.56 2.43 -14.61
C ILE A 253 14.93 3.55 -15.43
N ASN A 254 13.75 3.29 -15.99
CA ASN A 254 12.88 4.32 -16.54
C ASN A 254 11.88 4.76 -15.46
N PHE A 255 11.84 6.05 -15.12
CA PHE A 255 10.94 6.55 -14.06
C PHE A 255 9.48 6.71 -14.47
N GLN A 256 9.16 6.57 -15.77
CA GLN A 256 7.77 6.54 -16.23
C GLN A 256 7.17 5.14 -16.12
N THR A 257 7.97 4.09 -16.35
CA THR A 257 7.50 2.69 -16.31
C THR A 257 7.95 1.94 -15.06
N PHE A 258 8.90 2.48 -14.30
CA PHE A 258 9.59 1.83 -13.18
C PHE A 258 10.31 0.52 -13.54
N GLU A 259 10.59 0.29 -14.82
CA GLU A 259 11.29 -0.89 -15.29
C GLU A 259 12.80 -0.67 -15.38
N VAL A 260 13.57 -1.73 -15.10
CA VAL A 260 15.03 -1.76 -15.36
C VAL A 260 15.26 -1.78 -16.86
N VAL A 261 15.89 -0.74 -17.39
CA VAL A 261 16.23 -0.61 -18.81
C VAL A 261 17.67 -1.01 -19.11
N PHE A 262 18.54 -1.02 -18.10
CA PHE A 262 19.92 -1.44 -18.24
C PHE A 262 20.50 -1.91 -16.91
N GLU A 263 21.22 -3.03 -16.94
CA GLU A 263 21.99 -3.54 -15.81
C GLU A 263 23.32 -4.08 -16.31
N ARG A 264 24.41 -3.69 -15.65
CA ARG A 264 25.75 -4.20 -15.95
C ARG A 264 26.59 -4.36 -14.69
N ILE A 265 27.21 -5.53 -14.56
CA ILE A 265 28.30 -5.75 -13.62
C ILE A 265 29.62 -5.35 -14.30
N ILE A 266 30.29 -4.34 -13.77
CA ILE A 266 31.59 -3.84 -14.21
C ILE A 266 32.67 -4.66 -13.50
N PRO A 267 33.46 -5.46 -14.25
CA PRO A 267 34.58 -6.17 -13.66
C PRO A 267 35.56 -5.14 -13.05
N GLN A 268 35.91 -5.31 -11.78
CA GLN A 268 37.03 -4.56 -11.21
C GLN A 268 38.29 -5.05 -11.90
N PHE A 269 38.90 -4.21 -12.73
CA PHE A 269 40.26 -4.45 -13.20
C PHE A 269 41.18 -4.30 -11.99
N ILE A 270 41.84 -5.39 -11.61
CA ILE A 270 42.97 -5.42 -10.68
C ILE A 270 44.13 -4.63 -11.28
#